data_AF-A0A0C3CTH3-F1
#
_entry.id   AF-A0A0C3CTH3-F1
#
_cell.length_a   1.000
_cell.length_b   1.000
_cell.length_c   1.000
_cell.angle_alpha   90.00
_cell.angle_beta   90.00
_cell.angle_gamma   90.00
#
_symmetry.space_group_name_H-M   'P 1'
#
loop_
_entity.id
_entity.type
_entity.pdbx_description
1 polymer ?
#
loop_
_entity_poly.entity_id
_entity_poly.type
_entity_poly.pdbx_seq_one_letter_code
_entity_poly.pdbx_strand_id
1 'polypeptide(L)'
;MPSTPRTDVVLPMTDDYMQQIVRGEKNYEFRKYRIAPTVKRVWFYLTAPFSCISYVCEIDPAVTRNEGDPKLVEDGLGNKEYNTFHVDWKGYDFAYRVRSVYKILEPITLAKMKSRYGCKGAPRGLIYLPEGIPKDVPWKSQKCIIPRADDKTPETTGQSGGKRAATVDSGDDETEDPGSKARPRKVSVGIVRCVHLSLDFDSPTCIEDSHHEFSIG
;
A
#
# COMPACT_ATOMS: atom_id res chain seq x y z
N MET A 1 -32.91 -0.87 -10.79
CA MET A 1 -31.83 0.15 -10.92
C MET A 1 -30.50 -0.57 -10.85
N PRO A 2 -29.59 -0.43 -11.83
CA PRO A 2 -28.25 -1.03 -11.72
C PRO A 2 -27.51 -0.37 -10.55
N SER A 3 -27.00 -1.16 -9.62
CA SER A 3 -26.19 -0.66 -8.51
C SER A 3 -24.87 -0.11 -9.07
N THR A 4 -24.47 1.07 -8.59
CA THR A 4 -23.17 1.63 -8.95
C THR A 4 -22.07 0.65 -8.54
N PRO A 5 -21.13 0.29 -9.43
CA PRO A 5 -20.08 -0.67 -9.10
C PRO A 5 -19.25 -0.16 -7.93
N ARG A 6 -19.00 -1.05 -6.96
CA ARG A 6 -18.21 -0.73 -5.77
C ARG A 6 -16.73 -0.60 -6.18
N THR A 7 -16.18 0.60 -6.07
CA THR A 7 -14.80 0.90 -6.50
C THR A 7 -13.79 0.96 -5.37
N ASP A 8 -14.26 0.87 -4.13
CA ASP A 8 -13.45 1.10 -2.93
C ASP A 8 -13.61 -0.04 -1.94
N VAL A 9 -12.48 -0.48 -1.40
CA VAL A 9 -12.41 -1.52 -0.36
C VAL A 9 -11.57 -1.05 0.81
N VAL A 10 -11.78 -1.66 1.97
CA VAL A 10 -10.92 -1.51 3.15
C VAL A 10 -10.10 -2.79 3.33
N LEU A 11 -8.79 -2.65 3.52
CA LEU A 11 -7.91 -3.74 3.90
C LEU A 11 -7.21 -3.46 5.23
N PRO A 12 -7.17 -4.42 6.16
CA PRO A 12 -6.35 -4.30 7.36
C PRO A 12 -4.87 -4.45 7.01
N MET A 13 -4.01 -3.64 7.65
CA MET A 13 -2.56 -3.66 7.49
C MET A 13 -1.88 -3.20 8.80
N THR A 14 -0.69 -3.71 9.10
CA THR A 14 0.11 -3.16 10.21
C THR A 14 0.79 -1.87 9.77
N ASP A 15 1.19 -1.03 10.73
CA ASP A 15 1.88 0.23 10.38
C ASP A 15 3.21 -0.04 9.68
N ASP A 16 4.01 -1.01 10.12
CA ASP A 16 5.31 -1.33 9.50
C ASP A 16 5.20 -1.61 7.99
N TYR A 17 4.22 -2.41 7.56
CA TYR A 17 3.98 -2.68 6.13
C TYR A 17 3.44 -1.45 5.40
N MET A 18 2.57 -0.68 6.04
CA MET A 18 2.06 0.56 5.44
C MET A 18 3.20 1.57 5.22
N GLN A 19 4.14 1.68 6.17
CA GLN A 19 5.27 2.59 6.03
C GLN A 19 6.21 2.18 4.89
N GLN A 20 6.33 0.89 4.55
CA GLN A 20 7.05 0.46 3.34
C GLN A 20 6.37 0.98 2.06
N ILE A 21 5.03 1.02 2.02
CA ILE A 21 4.29 1.58 0.89
C ILE A 21 4.46 3.11 0.85
N VAL A 22 4.38 3.79 1.99
CA VAL A 22 4.58 5.24 2.12
C VAL A 22 5.97 5.68 1.65
N ARG A 23 7.01 4.87 1.92
CA ARG A 23 8.38 5.10 1.43
C ARG A 23 8.60 4.70 -0.02
N GLY A 24 7.62 4.04 -0.66
CA GLY A 24 7.73 3.52 -2.03
C GLY A 24 8.56 2.24 -2.15
N GLU A 25 9.00 1.65 -1.05
CA GLU A 25 9.78 0.39 -1.03
C GLU A 25 8.89 -0.79 -1.46
N LYS A 26 7.66 -0.86 -0.91
CA LYS A 26 6.64 -1.82 -1.29
C LYS A 26 5.68 -1.15 -2.26
N ASN A 27 5.76 -1.52 -3.54
CA ASN A 27 4.99 -0.88 -4.61
C ASN A 27 3.88 -1.77 -5.19
N TYR A 28 3.76 -3.01 -4.72
CA TYR A 28 2.61 -3.89 -4.97
C TYR A 28 1.98 -4.34 -3.66
N GLU A 29 0.65 -4.41 -3.65
CA GLU A 29 -0.10 -5.18 -2.66
C GLU A 29 -0.36 -6.58 -3.22
N PHE A 30 -0.07 -7.63 -2.44
CA PHE A 30 -0.16 -9.01 -2.90
C PHE A 30 -1.23 -9.76 -2.12
N ARG A 31 -2.09 -10.51 -2.82
CA ARG A 31 -3.20 -11.23 -2.20
C ARG A 31 -3.32 -12.65 -2.70
N LYS A 32 -3.81 -13.52 -1.82
CA LYS A 32 -4.19 -14.89 -2.17
C LYS A 32 -5.48 -15.00 -2.96
N TYR A 33 -6.31 -13.95 -2.93
CA TYR A 33 -7.59 -13.89 -3.62
C TYR A 33 -7.64 -12.68 -4.55
N ARG A 34 -8.48 -12.79 -5.58
CA ARG A 34 -8.72 -11.70 -6.52
C ARG A 34 -9.67 -10.67 -5.91
N ILE A 35 -9.22 -9.43 -5.84
CA ILE A 35 -10.07 -8.27 -5.56
C ILE A 35 -10.95 -8.05 -6.80
N ALA A 36 -12.22 -7.70 -6.58
CA ALA A 36 -13.16 -7.47 -7.68
C ALA A 36 -12.58 -6.46 -8.70
N PRO A 37 -12.63 -6.73 -10.02
CA PRO A 37 -12.03 -5.86 -11.04
C PRO A 37 -12.59 -4.43 -11.08
N THR A 38 -13.76 -4.19 -10.47
CA THR A 38 -14.35 -2.86 -10.33
C THR A 38 -13.63 -1.99 -9.31
N VAL A 39 -12.86 -2.60 -8.40
CA VAL A 39 -12.15 -1.90 -7.33
C VAL A 39 -10.94 -1.18 -7.92
N LYS A 40 -10.84 0.10 -7.59
CA LYS A 40 -9.78 1.01 -8.03
C LYS A 40 -8.95 1.54 -6.86
N ARG A 41 -9.49 1.45 -5.65
CA ARG A 41 -8.94 2.09 -4.46
C ARG A 41 -9.02 1.17 -3.25
N VAL A 42 -7.91 1.13 -2.50
CA VAL A 42 -7.79 0.43 -1.23
C VAL A 42 -7.59 1.46 -0.12
N TRP A 43 -8.47 1.42 0.86
CA TRP A 43 -8.40 2.20 2.09
C TRP A 43 -7.75 1.33 3.16
N PHE A 44 -6.55 1.68 3.61
CA PHE A 44 -5.83 0.86 4.58
C PHE A 44 -6.26 1.21 6.00
N TYR A 45 -6.83 0.22 6.68
CA TYR A 45 -7.09 0.21 8.11
C TYR A 45 -5.82 -0.24 8.83
N LEU A 46 -5.17 0.68 9.55
CA LEU A 46 -4.09 0.33 10.42
C LEU A 46 -4.64 -0.44 11.62
N THR A 47 -4.11 -1.64 11.84
CA THR A 47 -4.44 -2.45 13.01
C THR A 47 -3.92 -1.80 14.30
N ALA A 48 -4.08 -2.48 15.44
CA ALA A 48 -3.51 -2.00 16.70
C ALA A 48 -2.01 -1.64 16.52
N PRO A 49 -1.53 -0.55 17.14
CA PRO A 49 -2.22 0.27 18.14
C PRO A 49 -3.15 1.37 17.57
N PHE A 50 -3.12 1.65 16.27
CA PHE A 50 -3.80 2.81 15.69
C PHE A 50 -5.31 2.63 15.51
N SER A 51 -5.74 1.44 15.07
CA SER A 51 -7.16 1.07 14.92
C SER A 51 -7.98 2.09 14.13
N CYS A 52 -7.47 2.52 12.97
CA CYS A 52 -8.09 3.55 12.15
C CYS A 52 -7.75 3.41 10.67
N ILE A 53 -8.62 3.90 9.79
CA ILE A 53 -8.29 4.08 8.38
C ILE A 53 -7.45 5.35 8.25
N SER A 54 -6.22 5.20 7.74
CA SER A 54 -5.25 6.30 7.67
C SER A 54 -4.75 6.61 6.25
N TYR A 55 -4.86 5.66 5.33
CA TYR A 55 -4.33 5.82 3.98
C TYR A 55 -5.31 5.34 2.93
N VAL A 56 -5.25 5.97 1.76
CA VAL A 56 -5.96 5.55 0.55
C VAL A 56 -4.95 5.39 -0.55
N CYS A 57 -4.96 4.23 -1.20
CA CYS A 57 -4.11 3.92 -2.33
C CYS A 57 -4.96 3.65 -3.57
N GLU A 58 -4.62 4.28 -4.68
CA GLU A 58 -5.10 3.82 -5.98
C GLU A 58 -4.29 2.61 -6.42
N ILE A 59 -4.95 1.64 -7.05
CA ILE A 59 -4.33 0.40 -7.51
C ILE A 59 -4.64 0.12 -8.99
N ASP A 60 -3.70 -0.53 -9.67
CA ASP A 60 -3.95 -1.12 -10.99
C ASP A 60 -4.75 -2.43 -10.89
N PRO A 61 -5.34 -2.92 -12.01
CA PRO A 61 -5.85 -4.28 -12.09
C PRO A 61 -4.80 -5.32 -11.67
N ALA A 62 -5.28 -6.48 -11.21
CA ALA A 62 -4.41 -7.56 -10.80
C ALA A 62 -3.51 -8.01 -11.95
N VAL A 63 -2.20 -8.03 -11.72
CA VAL A 63 -1.27 -8.89 -12.45
C VAL A 63 -1.32 -10.26 -11.80
N THR A 64 -1.36 -11.33 -12.60
CA THR A 64 -1.39 -12.70 -12.09
C THR A 64 -0.11 -13.46 -12.44
N ARG A 65 0.04 -14.65 -11.87
CA ARG A 65 1.17 -15.55 -12.14
C ARG A 65 0.86 -16.62 -13.19
N ASN A 66 -0.21 -16.43 -13.97
CA ASN A 66 -0.57 -17.39 -15.03
C ASN A 66 0.49 -17.40 -16.14
N GLU A 67 0.61 -18.53 -16.83
CA GLU A 67 1.47 -18.64 -17.99
C GLU A 67 1.03 -17.65 -19.08
N GLY A 68 1.96 -16.82 -19.55
CA GLY A 68 1.70 -15.78 -20.55
C GLY A 68 1.41 -14.39 -19.97
N ASP A 69 1.13 -14.27 -18.67
CA ASP A 69 0.99 -12.96 -18.03
C ASP A 69 2.34 -12.24 -17.89
N PRO A 70 2.37 -10.90 -17.97
CA PRO A 70 3.60 -10.15 -17.80
C PRO A 70 4.12 -10.27 -16.37
N LYS A 71 5.44 -10.41 -16.24
CA LYS A 71 6.12 -10.36 -14.94
C LYS A 71 6.08 -8.94 -14.36
N LEU A 72 6.18 -8.85 -13.04
CA LEU A 72 6.31 -7.57 -12.36
C LEU A 72 7.68 -6.94 -12.66
N VAL A 73 7.71 -5.61 -12.70
CA VAL A 73 8.98 -4.86 -12.65
C VAL A 73 9.60 -5.09 -11.27
N GLU A 74 10.88 -5.49 -11.21
CA GLU A 74 11.57 -5.81 -9.97
C GLU A 74 12.12 -4.56 -9.24
N ASP A 75 11.29 -3.52 -9.14
CA ASP A 75 11.61 -2.20 -8.57
C ASP A 75 11.08 -2.02 -7.13
N GLY A 76 10.62 -3.08 -6.48
CA GLY A 76 10.05 -3.03 -5.13
C GLY A 76 10.10 -4.35 -4.37
N LEU A 77 9.83 -4.26 -3.07
CA LEU A 77 9.86 -5.39 -2.14
C LEU A 77 8.83 -6.46 -2.51
N GLY A 78 9.30 -7.70 -2.66
CA GLY A 78 8.47 -8.87 -2.98
C GLY A 78 8.29 -9.13 -4.47
N ASN A 79 8.69 -8.20 -5.35
CA ASN A 79 8.43 -8.32 -6.79
C ASN A 79 9.21 -9.48 -7.40
N LYS A 80 10.49 -9.61 -7.04
CA LYS A 80 11.34 -10.72 -7.47
C LYS A 80 10.80 -12.04 -6.93
N GLU A 81 10.49 -12.11 -5.65
CA GLU A 81 9.98 -13.32 -5.00
C GLU A 81 8.64 -13.77 -5.61
N TYR A 82 7.78 -12.83 -5.97
CA TYR A 82 6.53 -13.08 -6.69
C TYR A 82 6.81 -13.66 -8.09
N ASN A 83 7.72 -13.04 -8.85
CA ASN A 83 8.13 -13.47 -10.19
C ASN A 83 8.77 -14.87 -10.21
N THR A 84 9.49 -15.24 -9.14
CA THR A 84 10.21 -16.52 -9.04
C THR A 84 9.43 -17.60 -8.29
N PHE A 85 8.15 -17.38 -7.96
CA PHE A 85 7.33 -18.33 -7.20
C PHE A 85 7.99 -18.78 -5.89
N HIS A 86 8.56 -17.84 -5.14
CA HIS A 86 9.22 -18.15 -3.87
C HIS A 86 8.26 -18.87 -2.90
N VAL A 87 8.78 -19.83 -2.12
CA VAL A 87 7.96 -20.71 -1.27
C VAL A 87 7.09 -19.94 -0.27
N ASP A 88 7.61 -18.87 0.33
CA ASP A 88 6.88 -18.00 1.26
C ASP A 88 5.69 -17.26 0.60
N TRP A 89 5.63 -17.26 -0.74
CA TRP A 89 4.63 -16.59 -1.55
C TRP A 89 3.63 -17.57 -2.18
N LYS A 90 3.61 -18.81 -1.68
CA LYS A 90 2.64 -19.83 -2.13
C LYS A 90 1.21 -19.32 -1.93
N GLY A 91 0.43 -19.37 -3.00
CA GLY A 91 -0.96 -18.92 -3.04
C GLY A 91 -1.15 -17.41 -3.21
N TYR A 92 -0.11 -16.56 -3.13
CA TYR A 92 -0.23 -15.12 -3.46
C TYR A 92 -0.22 -14.91 -4.97
N ASP A 93 -1.34 -15.19 -5.63
CA ASP A 93 -1.43 -15.20 -7.10
C ASP A 93 -1.82 -13.86 -7.72
N PHE A 94 -2.13 -12.84 -6.91
CA PHE A 94 -2.59 -11.54 -7.40
C PHE A 94 -1.74 -10.40 -6.86
N ALA A 95 -1.15 -9.60 -7.75
CA ALA A 95 -0.38 -8.41 -7.42
C ALA A 95 -1.07 -7.14 -7.93
N TYR A 96 -1.23 -6.14 -7.07
CA TYR A 96 -1.89 -4.86 -7.38
C TYR A 96 -0.87 -3.74 -7.26
N ARG A 97 -0.50 -3.10 -8.39
CA ARG A 97 0.46 -1.98 -8.37
C ARG A 97 -0.17 -0.81 -7.63
N VAL A 98 0.53 -0.27 -6.63
CA VAL A 98 0.15 0.97 -5.97
C VAL A 98 0.50 2.14 -6.90
N ARG A 99 -0.50 2.92 -7.29
CA ARG A 99 -0.35 4.07 -8.21
C ARG A 99 -0.10 5.38 -7.51
N SER A 100 -0.77 5.58 -6.39
CA SER A 100 -0.66 6.80 -5.60
C SER A 100 -1.04 6.50 -4.16
N VAL A 101 -0.47 7.26 -3.23
CA VAL A 101 -0.72 7.11 -1.80
C VAL A 101 -1.17 8.44 -1.23
N TYR A 102 -2.32 8.45 -0.57
CA TYR A 102 -2.88 9.60 0.12
C TYR A 102 -2.97 9.29 1.62
N LYS A 103 -2.46 10.19 2.46
CA LYS A 103 -2.65 10.15 3.90
C LYS A 103 -3.89 10.95 4.27
N ILE A 104 -4.85 10.30 4.93
CA ILE A 104 -6.05 10.95 5.45
C ILE A 104 -5.64 11.91 6.56
N LEU A 105 -6.10 13.17 6.48
CA LEU A 105 -5.73 14.21 7.43
C LEU A 105 -6.28 13.94 8.83
N GLU A 106 -7.54 13.48 8.90
CA GLU A 106 -8.21 13.04 10.12
C GLU A 106 -8.53 11.54 10.01
N PRO A 107 -7.69 10.65 10.59
CA PRO A 107 -7.90 9.22 10.51
C PRO A 107 -9.28 8.78 10.99
N ILE A 108 -9.89 7.84 10.28
CA ILE A 108 -11.23 7.33 10.60
C ILE A 108 -11.08 6.22 11.64
N THR A 109 -11.26 6.56 12.92
CA THR A 109 -11.12 5.60 14.02
C THR A 109 -12.16 4.49 13.97
N LEU A 110 -11.86 3.35 14.59
CA LEU A 110 -12.81 2.25 14.75
C LEU A 110 -14.13 2.71 15.40
N ALA A 111 -14.07 3.63 16.37
CA ALA A 111 -15.26 4.21 16.98
C ALA A 111 -16.13 4.96 15.96
N LYS A 112 -15.51 5.81 15.11
CA LYS A 112 -16.19 6.54 14.01
C LYS A 112 -16.75 5.58 12.96
N MET A 113 -16.03 4.50 12.64
CA MET A 113 -16.50 3.42 11.76
C MET A 113 -17.77 2.75 12.28
N LYS A 114 -17.83 2.46 13.57
CA LYS A 114 -19.00 1.84 14.21
C LYS A 114 -20.18 2.81 14.27
N SER A 115 -19.98 4.00 14.85
CA SER A 115 -21.08 4.91 15.16
C SER A 115 -21.65 5.62 13.94
N ARG A 116 -20.82 6.02 12.97
CA ARG A 116 -21.25 6.81 11.80
C ARG A 116 -21.48 5.97 10.54
N TYR A 117 -20.71 4.88 10.39
CA TYR A 117 -20.68 4.10 9.15
C TYR A 117 -21.21 2.67 9.29
N GLY A 118 -21.76 2.32 10.46
CA GLY A 118 -22.44 1.03 10.68
C GLY A 118 -21.52 -0.20 10.63
N CYS A 119 -20.21 -0.02 10.79
CA CYS A 119 -19.28 -1.15 10.83
C CYS A 119 -19.49 -1.98 12.11
N LYS A 120 -19.57 -3.31 12.01
CA LYS A 120 -19.74 -4.18 13.19
C LYS A 120 -18.47 -4.26 14.05
N GLY A 121 -17.30 -4.08 13.45
CA GLY A 121 -16.02 -4.25 14.11
C GLY A 121 -14.85 -3.83 13.23
N ALA A 122 -13.63 -4.10 13.70
CA ALA A 122 -12.43 -3.90 12.91
C ALA A 122 -12.45 -4.84 11.69
N PRO A 123 -12.06 -4.39 10.49
CA PRO A 123 -11.93 -5.27 9.34
C PRO A 123 -10.95 -6.42 9.63
N ARG A 124 -11.42 -7.67 9.52
CA ARG A 124 -10.56 -8.86 9.61
C ARG A 124 -10.02 -9.32 8.25
N GLY A 125 -10.62 -8.80 7.17
CA GLY A 125 -10.28 -9.10 5.79
C GLY A 125 -10.81 -7.98 4.90
N LEU A 126 -10.90 -8.24 3.60
CA LEU A 126 -11.48 -7.28 2.66
C LEU A 126 -12.96 -7.05 2.96
N ILE A 127 -13.31 -5.78 3.12
CA ILE A 127 -14.69 -5.32 3.11
C ILE A 127 -14.82 -4.22 2.07
N TYR A 128 -16.01 -4.06 1.49
CA TYR A 128 -16.26 -2.86 0.69
C TYR A 128 -16.36 -1.62 1.58
N LEU A 129 -15.86 -0.49 1.10
CA LEU A 129 -15.90 0.77 1.85
C LEU A 129 -17.36 1.19 2.13
N PRO A 130 -17.75 1.48 3.38
CA PRO A 130 -19.06 2.03 3.69
C PRO A 130 -19.38 3.29 2.88
N GLU A 131 -20.62 3.43 2.39
CA GLU A 131 -21.00 4.49 1.44
C GLU A 131 -20.89 5.92 1.98
N GLY A 132 -20.91 6.09 3.31
CA GLY A 132 -20.74 7.39 3.95
C GLY A 132 -19.30 7.90 3.90
N ILE A 133 -18.31 7.00 3.95
CA ILE A 133 -16.89 7.39 4.01
C ILE A 133 -16.44 8.21 2.79
N PRO A 134 -16.67 7.80 1.53
CA PRO A 134 -16.19 8.58 0.39
C PRO A 134 -16.91 9.92 0.23
N LYS A 135 -18.08 10.11 0.85
CA LYS A 135 -18.81 11.39 0.88
C LYS A 135 -18.21 12.33 1.92
N ASP A 136 -17.90 11.81 3.10
CA ASP A 136 -17.37 12.59 4.23
C ASP A 136 -15.87 12.86 4.10
N VAL A 137 -15.14 11.95 3.46
CA VAL A 137 -13.69 12.00 3.30
C VAL A 137 -13.37 11.89 1.81
N PRO A 138 -13.44 12.99 1.05
CA PRO A 138 -13.01 13.01 -0.33
C PRO A 138 -11.50 12.72 -0.40
N TRP A 139 -11.10 11.55 -0.90
CA TRP A 139 -9.69 11.13 -0.87
C TRP A 139 -8.75 12.07 -1.64
N LYS A 140 -9.24 12.70 -2.72
CA LYS A 140 -8.46 13.66 -3.52
C LYS A 140 -8.12 14.96 -2.79
N SER A 141 -8.83 15.31 -1.71
CA SER A 141 -8.52 16.48 -0.89
C SER A 141 -7.57 16.14 0.27
N GLN A 142 -7.14 14.89 0.39
CA GLN A 142 -6.22 14.44 1.44
C GLN A 142 -4.76 14.71 1.04
N LYS A 143 -3.83 14.51 1.99
CA LYS A 143 -2.41 14.75 1.73
C LYS A 143 -1.85 13.69 0.78
N CYS A 144 -1.55 14.07 -0.46
CA CYS A 144 -0.83 13.22 -1.40
C CYS A 144 0.62 13.01 -0.92
N ILE A 145 1.04 11.75 -0.80
CA ILE A 145 2.40 11.35 -0.40
C ILE A 145 3.17 10.85 -1.63
N ILE A 146 2.53 10.00 -2.43
CA ILE A 146 3.06 9.50 -3.70
C ILE A 146 2.04 9.86 -4.77
N PRO A 147 2.35 10.77 -5.71
CA PRO A 147 1.47 11.09 -6.83
C PRO A 147 1.48 9.96 -7.87
N ARG A 148 0.47 9.92 -8.74
CA ARG A 148 0.52 9.02 -9.89
C ARG A 148 1.66 9.44 -10.82
N ALA A 149 2.32 8.48 -11.45
CA ALA A 149 3.39 8.78 -12.41
C ALA A 149 2.91 9.62 -13.61
N ASP A 150 1.65 9.42 -14.00
CA ASP A 150 0.93 10.15 -15.06
C ASP A 150 0.51 11.58 -14.66
N ASP A 151 0.49 11.91 -13.36
CA ASP A 151 0.09 13.24 -12.86
C ASP A 151 1.25 14.25 -12.86
N LYS A 152 2.46 13.86 -13.31
CA LYS A 152 3.58 14.79 -13.49
C LYS A 152 3.24 15.80 -14.60
N THR A 153 2.61 16.89 -14.20
CA THR A 153 2.39 18.08 -15.04
C THR A 153 3.76 18.63 -15.44
N PRO A 154 4.00 19.01 -16.70
CA PRO A 154 5.29 19.54 -17.12
C PRO A 154 5.64 20.78 -16.28
N GLU A 155 6.78 20.72 -15.57
CA GLU A 155 7.35 21.89 -14.92
C GLU A 155 7.63 22.95 -15.99
N THR A 156 6.94 24.08 -15.89
CA THR A 156 7.28 25.31 -16.61
C THR A 156 8.70 25.71 -16.22
N THR A 157 9.66 25.41 -17.10
CA THR A 157 11.01 25.95 -17.02
C THR A 157 10.92 27.45 -17.25
N GLY A 158 10.80 28.22 -16.17
CA GLY A 158 10.94 29.66 -16.19
C GLY A 158 12.38 30.02 -16.49
N GLN A 159 12.59 30.62 -17.66
CA GLN A 159 13.80 31.36 -18.01
C GLN A 159 14.13 32.40 -16.93
N SER A 160 15.30 32.29 -16.29
CA SER A 160 15.98 33.44 -15.70
C SER A 160 17.17 33.82 -16.58
N GLY A 161 16.93 34.79 -17.47
CA GLY A 161 17.99 35.55 -18.10
C GLY A 161 18.48 36.65 -17.15
N GLY A 162 19.76 36.63 -16.82
CA GLY A 162 20.44 37.70 -16.07
C GLY A 162 21.95 37.61 -16.25
N LYS A 163 22.52 38.56 -16.99
CA LYS A 163 23.91 38.62 -17.47
C LYS A 163 24.89 39.25 -16.44
N ARG A 164 26.20 39.00 -16.70
CA ARG A 164 27.45 39.77 -16.40
C ARG A 164 28.17 39.40 -15.09
N ALA A 165 29.51 39.41 -14.96
CA ALA A 165 30.68 39.47 -15.85
C ALA A 165 31.97 39.31 -14.97
N ALA A 166 33.07 38.75 -15.55
CA ALA A 166 34.51 39.05 -15.29
C ALA A 166 35.12 38.73 -13.88
N THR A 167 36.38 38.31 -13.62
CA THR A 167 37.65 38.10 -14.37
C THR A 167 38.77 37.54 -13.41
N VAL A 168 39.71 36.73 -13.96
CA VAL A 168 41.17 36.41 -13.64
C VAL A 168 41.67 36.17 -12.18
N ASP A 169 42.35 35.03 -11.86
CA ASP A 169 43.82 34.67 -11.94
C ASP A 169 44.50 34.88 -10.56
N SER A 170 45.46 34.13 -9.99
CA SER A 170 46.45 33.10 -10.40
C SER A 170 46.95 32.40 -9.10
N GLY A 171 47.67 31.27 -9.20
CA GLY A 171 48.71 30.91 -8.20
C GLY A 171 48.71 29.49 -7.63
N ASP A 172 49.45 28.61 -8.31
CA ASP A 172 50.27 27.45 -7.90
C ASP A 172 50.36 27.04 -6.41
N ASP A 173 50.38 25.73 -6.12
CA ASP A 173 51.62 25.00 -5.75
C ASP A 173 51.37 23.60 -5.12
N GLU A 174 52.24 22.68 -5.54
CA GLU A 174 52.71 21.41 -4.96
C GLU A 174 51.87 20.12 -4.78
N THR A 175 52.51 19.08 -5.32
CA THR A 175 52.33 17.62 -5.35
C THR A 175 52.66 16.92 -4.02
N GLU A 176 51.95 15.83 -3.68
CA GLU A 176 52.47 14.44 -3.63
C GLU A 176 51.47 13.41 -3.03
N ASP A 177 51.66 12.17 -3.48
CA ASP A 177 50.92 10.88 -3.42
C ASP A 177 51.13 10.11 -2.07
N PRO A 178 50.82 8.80 -1.87
CA PRO A 178 49.67 7.93 -2.19
C PRO A 178 48.99 7.30 -0.94
N GLY A 179 47.76 6.83 -1.14
CA GLY A 179 47.37 5.45 -0.77
C GLY A 179 47.07 5.08 0.69
N SER A 180 45.79 4.92 1.02
CA SER A 180 45.36 3.79 1.87
C SER A 180 43.93 3.35 1.58
N LYS A 181 43.82 2.09 1.17
CA LYS A 181 42.58 1.41 0.76
C LYS A 181 41.69 1.15 1.99
N ALA A 182 40.64 1.96 2.16
CA ALA A 182 39.54 1.62 3.06
C ALA A 182 38.64 0.55 2.41
N ARG A 183 38.76 -0.67 2.92
CA ARG A 183 37.98 -1.86 2.57
C ARG A 183 36.50 -1.61 2.90
N PRO A 184 35.55 -1.74 1.95
CA PRO A 184 34.13 -1.64 2.30
C PRO A 184 33.75 -2.86 3.14
N ARG A 185 33.35 -2.62 4.39
CA ARG A 185 32.70 -3.65 5.21
C ARG A 185 31.38 -4.00 4.51
N LYS A 186 31.27 -5.26 4.09
CA LYS A 186 30.00 -5.87 3.68
C LYS A 186 28.99 -5.63 4.80
N VAL A 187 28.07 -4.70 4.59
CA VAL A 187 26.83 -4.68 5.35
C VAL A 187 26.02 -5.83 4.79
N SER A 188 25.98 -6.92 5.53
CA SER A 188 25.03 -8.00 5.34
C SER A 188 23.65 -7.35 5.38
N VAL A 189 23.02 -7.19 4.22
CA VAL A 189 21.59 -6.89 4.15
C VAL A 189 20.92 -8.10 4.76
N GLY A 190 20.59 -7.98 6.05
CA GLY A 190 19.79 -8.96 6.76
C GLY A 190 18.51 -9.13 5.96
N ILE A 191 18.31 -10.35 5.47
CA ILE A 191 17.04 -10.80 4.91
C ILE A 191 15.98 -10.47 5.96
N VAL A 192 15.18 -9.43 5.69
CA VAL A 192 13.98 -9.16 6.47
C VAL A 192 13.04 -10.32 6.14
N ARG A 193 13.05 -11.33 7.02
CA ARG A 193 12.02 -12.35 7.02
C ARG A 193 10.68 -11.63 7.06
N CYS A 194 9.92 -11.76 5.99
CA CYS A 194 8.52 -11.38 5.94
C CYS A 194 7.78 -12.36 6.88
N VAL A 195 7.86 -12.13 8.19
CA VAL A 195 7.09 -12.91 9.16
C VAL A 195 5.66 -12.42 9.01
N HIS A 196 4.93 -13.18 8.20
CA HIS A 196 3.57 -12.86 7.80
C HIS A 196 2.62 -13.29 8.93
N LEU A 197 2.25 -12.37 9.81
CA LEU A 197 1.04 -12.48 10.63
C LEU A 197 -0.18 -12.18 9.74
N SER A 198 -0.45 -13.08 8.79
CA SER A 198 -1.84 -13.33 8.43
C SER A 198 -2.42 -14.12 9.58
N LEU A 199 -3.28 -13.48 10.37
CA LEU A 199 -4.21 -14.20 11.23
C LEU A 199 -5.18 -14.94 10.32
N ASP A 200 -4.77 -16.11 9.84
CA ASP A 200 -5.67 -17.14 9.35
C ASP A 200 -6.46 -17.63 10.57
N PHE A 201 -7.60 -17.00 10.84
CA PHE A 201 -8.56 -17.50 11.83
C PHE A 201 -9.60 -18.34 11.09
N ASP A 202 -9.38 -19.65 11.11
CA ASP A 202 -10.35 -20.65 10.68
C ASP A 202 -11.74 -20.35 11.29
N SER A 203 -12.75 -20.29 10.42
CA SER A 203 -14.15 -20.21 10.82
C SER A 203 -14.58 -21.56 11.41
N PRO A 204 -15.12 -21.62 12.64
CA PRO A 204 -16.00 -22.72 13.01
C PRO A 204 -17.40 -22.41 12.49
N THR A 205 -17.93 -23.40 11.78
CA THR A 205 -19.31 -23.56 11.33
C THR A 205 -20.32 -23.15 12.41
N CYS A 206 -21.25 -22.25 12.06
CA CYS A 206 -22.47 -22.03 12.81
C CYS A 206 -23.34 -23.29 12.67
N ILE A 207 -23.49 -24.04 13.76
CA ILE A 207 -24.58 -25.01 13.90
C ILE A 207 -25.79 -24.21 14.38
N GLU A 208 -26.83 -24.22 13.55
CA GLU A 208 -28.19 -23.80 13.90
C GLU A 208 -28.74 -24.77 14.94
N ASP A 209 -29.07 -24.28 16.15
CA ASP A 209 -29.98 -24.99 17.03
C ASP A 209 -31.33 -24.28 17.03
N SER A 210 -32.29 -25.02 16.50
CA SER A 210 -33.67 -24.65 16.28
C SER A 210 -34.41 -24.67 17.60
N HIS A 211 -35.11 -23.58 17.91
CA HIS A 211 -36.14 -23.59 18.94
C HIS A 211 -37.25 -24.54 18.51
N HIS A 212 -37.48 -25.59 19.30
CA HIS A 212 -38.73 -26.35 19.27
C HIS A 212 -39.44 -26.15 20.61
N GLU A 213 -40.61 -25.52 20.54
CA GLU A 213 -41.60 -25.51 21.61
C GLU A 213 -41.98 -26.94 21.99
N PHE A 214 -42.12 -27.22 23.28
CA PHE A 214 -43.17 -28.10 23.77
C PHE A 214 -43.63 -27.61 25.15
N SER A 215 -44.87 -27.11 25.17
CA SER A 215 -45.72 -26.96 26.35
C SER A 215 -46.23 -28.33 26.77
N ILE A 216 -46.20 -28.71 28.06
CA ILE A 216 -47.33 -29.29 28.83
C ILE A 216 -46.94 -29.41 30.32
N GLY A 217 -47.86 -29.08 31.24
CA GLY A 217 -47.80 -29.48 32.66
C GLY A 217 -48.36 -28.44 33.62
#